data_AF-A0A388P3X6-F1
#
_entry.id   AF-A0A388P3X6-F1
#
_cell.length_a   1.000
_cell.length_b   1.000
_cell.length_c   1.000
_cell.angle_alpha   90.00
_cell.angle_beta   90.00
_cell.angle_gamma   90.00
#
_symmetry.space_group_name_H-M   'P 1'
#
loop_
_entity.id
_entity.type
_entity.pdbx_description
1 polymer ?
#
loop_
_entity_poly.entity_id
_entity_poly.type
_entity_poly.pdbx_seq_one_letter_code
_entity_poly.pdbx_strand_id
1 'polypeptide(L)'
;MPRKKPYPAAAGVLPPKEGKELRESIEAQIGLARGDPTKFYAQLSKLADEEFDDAEAMNEIAWRLLTVPGFAKNLNLPLAEKCAVQAVKLTKEEHPDKLDTLARLRWLQGKKEEAIRWQIKAVDKAEAGAMKAALQKTLDALLKGTLPPADDEEELGR
;
A
#
# COMPACT_ATOMS: atom_id res chain seq x y z
N MET A 1 28.13 -50.61 22.81
CA MET A 1 27.79 -49.19 22.61
C MET A 1 28.64 -48.63 21.47
N PRO A 2 28.09 -48.35 20.27
CA PRO A 2 28.81 -47.65 19.22
C PRO A 2 28.54 -46.14 19.29
N ARG A 3 29.60 -45.38 19.01
CA ARG A 3 29.76 -43.93 19.22
C ARG A 3 28.78 -43.12 18.36
N LYS A 4 28.10 -42.13 18.96
CA LYS A 4 27.32 -41.11 18.24
C LYS A 4 28.26 -40.35 17.29
N LYS A 5 27.92 -40.31 16.00
CA LYS A 5 28.52 -39.36 15.04
C LYS A 5 28.19 -37.93 15.50
N PRO A 6 29.12 -36.97 15.41
CA PRO A 6 28.77 -35.58 15.68
C PRO A 6 27.86 -35.09 14.56
N TYR A 7 26.72 -34.50 14.93
CA TYR A 7 25.90 -33.72 14.00
C TYR A 7 26.75 -32.54 13.51
N PRO A 8 26.79 -32.24 12.19
CA PRO A 8 27.43 -31.02 11.74
C PRO A 8 26.66 -29.82 12.32
N ALA A 9 27.39 -28.93 12.98
CA ALA A 9 26.88 -27.65 13.43
C ALA A 9 26.47 -26.82 12.20
N ALA A 10 25.20 -26.87 11.83
CA ALA A 10 24.58 -25.85 10.99
C ALA A 10 24.37 -24.61 11.88
N ALA A 11 25.47 -23.91 12.18
CA ALA A 11 25.44 -22.62 12.82
C ALA A 11 24.87 -21.58 11.85
N GLY A 12 23.55 -21.39 11.88
CA GLY A 12 22.87 -20.11 12.03
C GLY A 12 23.32 -18.87 11.25
N VAL A 13 23.91 -18.98 10.06
CA VAL A 13 24.23 -17.81 9.22
C VAL A 13 23.43 -17.93 7.92
N LEU A 14 22.49 -17.00 7.72
CA LEU A 14 21.75 -16.88 6.46
C LEU A 14 22.72 -16.77 5.28
N PRO A 15 22.39 -17.32 4.10
CA PRO A 15 23.13 -17.07 2.87
C PRO A 15 23.43 -15.58 2.69
N PRO A 16 24.61 -15.19 2.16
CA PRO A 16 25.04 -13.79 2.12
C PRO A 16 24.04 -12.82 1.49
N LYS A 17 23.29 -13.28 0.48
CA LYS A 17 22.22 -12.51 -0.18
C LYS A 17 21.04 -12.27 0.76
N GLU A 18 20.52 -13.33 1.38
CA GLU A 18 19.40 -13.26 2.33
C GLU A 18 19.77 -12.44 3.57
N GLY A 19 21.00 -12.57 4.06
CA GLY A 19 21.50 -11.75 5.16
C GLY A 19 21.62 -10.26 4.82
N LYS A 20 21.90 -9.91 3.55
CA LYS A 20 21.93 -8.52 3.08
C LYS A 20 20.51 -7.96 2.95
N GLU A 21 19.60 -8.71 2.31
CA GLU A 21 18.20 -8.30 2.14
C GLU A 21 17.50 -8.09 3.49
N LEU A 22 17.75 -8.97 4.47
CA LEU A 22 17.23 -8.81 5.82
C LEU A 22 17.73 -7.53 6.49
N ARG A 23 19.03 -7.20 6.36
CA ARG A 23 19.58 -5.96 6.91
C ARG A 23 18.96 -4.73 6.27
N GLU A 24 18.83 -4.72 4.95
CA GLU A 24 18.21 -3.62 4.21
C GLU A 24 16.74 -3.42 4.62
N SER A 25 16.00 -4.50 4.86
CA SER A 25 14.62 -4.46 5.37
C SER A 25 14.54 -3.86 6.77
N ILE A 26 15.41 -4.30 7.69
CA ILE A 26 15.48 -3.77 9.06
C ILE A 26 15.83 -2.28 9.05
N GLU A 27 16.80 -1.87 8.23
CA GLU A 27 17.19 -0.47 8.09
C GLU A 27 16.05 0.42 7.57
N ALA A 28 15.25 -0.09 6.62
CA ALA A 28 14.07 0.63 6.13
C ALA A 28 13.00 0.80 7.21
N GLN A 29 12.75 -0.24 8.02
CA GLN A 29 11.80 -0.18 9.14
C GLN A 29 12.28 0.79 10.24
N ILE A 30 13.56 0.75 10.60
CA ILE A 30 14.16 1.68 11.57
C ILE A 30 14.11 3.11 11.04
N GLY A 31 14.41 3.32 9.76
CA GLY A 31 14.30 4.63 9.10
C GLY A 31 12.88 5.17 9.21
N LEU A 32 11.88 4.36 8.84
CA LEU A 32 10.47 4.73 8.94
C LEU A 32 10.07 5.10 10.38
N ALA A 33 10.47 4.30 11.38
CA ALA A 33 10.22 4.59 12.79
C ALA A 33 10.86 5.91 13.26
N ARG A 34 11.96 6.33 12.61
CA ARG A 34 12.65 7.60 12.85
C ARG A 34 12.11 8.76 11.98
N GLY A 35 11.11 8.51 11.14
CA GLY A 35 10.53 9.50 10.24
C GLY A 35 11.30 9.72 8.93
N ASP A 36 12.25 8.85 8.60
CA ASP A 36 12.93 8.83 7.29
C ASP A 36 12.49 7.60 6.47
N PRO A 37 11.46 7.75 5.62
CA PRO A 37 10.94 6.65 4.82
C PRO A 37 11.75 6.36 3.54
N THR A 38 12.88 7.04 3.30
CA THR A 38 13.59 7.01 2.01
C THR A 38 13.95 5.60 1.55
N LYS A 39 14.54 4.79 2.44
CA LYS A 39 14.89 3.40 2.14
C LYS A 39 13.65 2.54 1.89
N PHE A 40 12.58 2.81 2.61
CA PHE A 40 11.31 2.13 2.42
C PHE A 40 10.71 2.44 1.03
N TYR A 41 10.76 3.69 0.61
CA TYR A 41 10.31 4.09 -0.73
C TYR A 41 11.15 3.48 -1.84
N ALA A 42 12.46 3.36 -1.65
CA ALA A 42 13.31 2.67 -2.63
C ALA A 42 12.91 1.18 -2.78
N GLN A 43 12.60 0.51 -1.67
CA GLN A 43 12.11 -0.88 -1.69
C GLN A 43 10.75 -1.00 -2.38
N LEU A 44 9.80 -0.13 -2.04
CA LEU A 44 8.48 -0.13 -2.70
C LEU A 44 8.57 0.24 -4.19
N SER A 45 9.47 1.15 -4.56
CA SER A 45 9.68 1.50 -5.97
C SER A 45 10.20 0.31 -6.76
N LYS A 46 11.17 -0.42 -6.21
CA LYS A 46 11.71 -1.62 -6.82
C LYS A 46 10.64 -2.71 -6.96
N LEU A 47 9.86 -2.94 -5.90
CA LEU A 47 8.75 -3.88 -5.93
C LEU A 47 7.71 -3.47 -6.98
N ALA A 48 7.42 -2.18 -7.11
CA ALA A 48 6.49 -1.67 -8.11
C ALA A 48 7.01 -1.84 -9.55
N ASP A 49 8.33 -1.88 -9.76
CA ASP A 49 8.93 -2.21 -11.05
C ASP A 49 8.84 -3.71 -11.35
N GLU A 50 9.03 -4.56 -10.34
CA GLU A 50 8.97 -6.03 -10.45
C GLU A 50 7.54 -6.53 -10.69
N GLU A 51 6.56 -5.94 -9.99
CA GLU A 51 5.15 -6.35 -10.01
C GLU A 51 4.29 -5.48 -10.93
N PHE A 52 4.89 -4.76 -11.88
CA PHE A 52 4.21 -3.72 -12.66
C PHE A 52 2.96 -4.18 -13.44
N ASP A 53 2.91 -5.47 -13.78
CA ASP A 53 1.81 -6.09 -14.52
C ASP A 53 0.78 -6.80 -13.60
N ASP A 54 0.95 -6.71 -12.27
CA ASP A 54 0.00 -7.22 -11.28
C ASP A 54 -0.83 -6.08 -10.67
N ALA A 55 -2.13 -6.07 -10.97
CA ALA A 55 -3.02 -5.02 -10.52
C ALA A 55 -3.25 -5.00 -9.01
N GLU A 56 -3.21 -6.17 -8.36
CA GLU A 56 -3.36 -6.29 -6.91
C GLU A 56 -2.12 -5.76 -6.22
N ALA A 57 -0.93 -6.20 -6.65
CA ALA A 57 0.33 -5.71 -6.10
C ALA A 57 0.50 -4.19 -6.28
N MET A 58 0.17 -3.66 -7.47
CA MET A 58 0.18 -2.21 -7.71
C MET A 58 -0.78 -1.48 -6.77
N ASN A 59 -1.98 -2.02 -6.54
CA ASN A 59 -2.93 -1.42 -5.63
C ASN A 59 -2.46 -1.44 -4.17
N GLU A 60 -1.93 -2.57 -3.70
CA GLU A 60 -1.43 -2.73 -2.34
C GLU A 60 -0.29 -1.75 -2.04
N ILE A 61 0.64 -1.58 -2.98
CA ILE A 61 1.73 -0.61 -2.83
C ILE A 61 1.18 0.81 -2.76
N ALA A 62 0.23 1.16 -3.65
CA ALA A 62 -0.41 2.47 -3.64
C ALA A 62 -1.13 2.73 -2.31
N TRP A 63 -1.95 1.78 -1.85
CA TRP A 63 -2.66 1.88 -0.57
C TRP A 63 -1.67 2.11 0.56
N ARG A 64 -0.65 1.27 0.68
CA ARG A 64 0.37 1.37 1.73
C ARG A 64 1.05 2.74 1.75
N LEU A 65 1.40 3.29 0.58
CA LEU A 65 2.01 4.60 0.47
C LEU A 65 1.11 5.75 0.94
N LEU A 66 -0.20 5.57 0.85
CA LEU A 66 -1.20 6.60 1.18
C LEU A 66 -1.77 6.46 2.59
N THR A 67 -1.71 5.28 3.20
CA THR A 67 -2.44 4.97 4.44
C THR A 67 -1.57 4.61 5.63
N VAL A 68 -0.32 4.18 5.44
CA VAL A 68 0.56 3.88 6.58
C VAL A 68 0.91 5.17 7.35
N PRO A 69 0.61 5.28 8.67
CA PRO A 69 0.82 6.49 9.45
C PRO A 69 2.27 7.00 9.42
N GLY A 70 3.24 6.10 9.33
CA GLY A 70 4.66 6.42 9.22
C GLY A 70 5.02 7.28 8.00
N PHE A 71 4.19 7.28 6.96
CA PHE A 71 4.39 8.10 5.75
C PHE A 71 3.64 9.43 5.78
N ALA A 72 2.71 9.65 6.70
CA ALA A 72 1.79 10.79 6.68
C ALA A 72 2.50 12.16 6.61
N LYS A 73 3.71 12.27 7.18
CA LYS A 73 4.52 13.51 7.16
C LYS A 73 5.24 13.76 5.85
N ASN A 74 5.46 12.72 5.04
CA ASN A 74 6.27 12.81 3.82
C ASN A 74 5.80 11.82 2.75
N LEU A 75 4.53 11.92 2.35
CA LEU A 75 3.93 11.01 1.37
C LEU A 75 4.67 11.05 0.02
N ASN A 76 5.05 9.89 -0.49
CA ASN A 76 5.56 9.76 -1.85
C ASN A 76 4.41 9.65 -2.87
N LEU A 77 3.73 10.78 -3.09
CA LEU A 77 2.59 10.88 -4.02
C LEU A 77 2.95 10.48 -5.47
N PRO A 78 4.14 10.78 -6.02
CA PRO A 78 4.51 10.32 -7.36
C PRO A 78 4.57 8.79 -7.49
N LEU A 79 5.14 8.10 -6.50
CA LEU A 79 5.19 6.63 -6.51
C LEU A 79 3.78 6.03 -6.32
N ALA A 80 2.98 6.61 -5.42
CA ALA A 80 1.59 6.19 -5.23
C ALA A 80 0.76 6.38 -6.51
N GLU A 81 0.99 7.47 -7.26
CA GLU A 81 0.34 7.72 -8.54
C GLU A 81 0.71 6.70 -9.61
N LYS A 82 2.00 6.38 -9.75
CA LYS A 82 2.45 5.32 -10.67
C LYS A 82 1.68 4.02 -10.41
N CYS A 83 1.60 3.61 -9.14
CA CYS A 83 1.00 2.35 -8.75
C CYS A 83 -0.54 2.37 -8.88
N ALA A 84 -1.22 3.38 -8.35
CA ALA A 84 -2.69 3.47 -8.40
C ALA A 84 -3.22 3.56 -9.84
N VAL A 85 -2.59 4.38 -10.69
CA VAL A 85 -2.99 4.51 -12.10
C VAL A 85 -2.77 3.20 -12.85
N GLN A 86 -1.67 2.50 -12.59
CA GLN A 86 -1.40 1.21 -13.24
C GLN A 86 -2.40 0.14 -12.79
N ALA A 87 -2.73 0.04 -11.50
CA ALA A 87 -3.73 -0.89 -10.98
C ALA A 87 -5.11 -0.69 -11.64
N VAL A 88 -5.55 0.57 -11.74
CA VAL A 88 -6.81 0.94 -12.40
C VAL A 88 -6.78 0.62 -13.90
N LYS A 89 -5.65 0.87 -14.57
CA LYS A 89 -5.47 0.55 -15.99
C LYS A 89 -5.53 -0.95 -16.27
N LEU A 90 -4.84 -1.77 -15.47
CA LEU A 90 -4.80 -3.23 -15.64
C LEU A 90 -6.18 -3.87 -15.44
N THR A 91 -6.96 -3.33 -14.49
CA THR A 91 -8.35 -3.77 -14.24
C THR A 91 -9.37 -3.14 -15.17
N LYS A 92 -8.95 -2.27 -16.10
CA LYS A 92 -9.83 -1.53 -17.03
C LYS A 92 -10.94 -0.77 -16.30
N GLU A 93 -10.63 -0.24 -15.11
CA GLU A 93 -11.56 0.52 -14.27
C GLU A 93 -12.80 -0.29 -13.83
N GLU A 94 -12.68 -1.62 -13.70
CA GLU A 94 -13.77 -2.52 -13.29
C GLU A 94 -13.73 -2.87 -11.79
N HIS A 95 -12.58 -2.68 -11.12
CA HIS A 95 -12.41 -3.08 -9.72
C HIS A 95 -12.59 -1.86 -8.79
N PRO A 96 -13.62 -1.87 -7.92
CA PRO A 96 -14.02 -0.69 -7.15
C PRO A 96 -13.01 -0.23 -6.09
N ASP A 97 -12.27 -1.15 -5.48
CA ASP A 97 -11.22 -0.88 -4.49
C ASP A 97 -9.98 -0.19 -5.10
N LYS A 98 -9.64 -0.51 -6.36
CA LYS A 98 -8.57 0.18 -7.10
C LYS A 98 -8.98 1.61 -7.43
N LEU A 99 -10.26 1.81 -7.77
CA LEU A 99 -10.82 3.13 -8.02
C LEU A 99 -10.85 4.00 -6.75
N ASP A 100 -11.17 3.41 -5.60
CA ASP A 100 -11.12 4.09 -4.29
C ASP A 100 -9.69 4.54 -3.94
N THR A 101 -8.71 3.67 -4.14
CA THR A 101 -7.29 4.00 -3.91
C THR A 101 -6.86 5.19 -4.79
N LEU A 102 -7.27 5.20 -6.06
CA LEU A 102 -7.03 6.34 -6.95
C LEU A 102 -7.78 7.61 -6.50
N ALA A 103 -9.01 7.49 -6.01
CA ALA A 103 -9.75 8.62 -5.45
C ALA A 103 -9.03 9.25 -4.25
N ARG A 104 -8.59 8.44 -3.28
CA ARG A 104 -7.79 8.89 -2.13
C ARG A 104 -6.51 9.60 -2.57
N LEU A 105 -5.79 9.04 -3.55
CA LEU A 105 -4.61 9.71 -4.13
C LEU A 105 -4.96 11.09 -4.69
N ARG A 106 -6.00 11.19 -5.54
CA ARG A 106 -6.40 12.46 -6.14
C ARG A 106 -6.75 13.50 -5.09
N TRP A 107 -7.40 13.06 -4.00
CA TRP A 107 -7.70 13.93 -2.88
C TRP A 107 -6.43 14.49 -2.22
N LEU A 108 -5.46 13.61 -1.93
CA LEU A 108 -4.19 14.00 -1.31
C LEU A 108 -3.31 14.86 -2.23
N GLN A 109 -3.50 14.77 -3.54
CA GLN A 109 -2.91 15.69 -4.52
C GLN A 109 -3.63 17.04 -4.63
N GLY A 110 -4.72 17.26 -3.88
CA GLY A 110 -5.54 18.47 -3.95
C GLY A 110 -6.53 18.49 -5.12
N LYS A 111 -6.61 17.42 -5.92
CA LYS A 111 -7.51 17.27 -7.07
C LYS A 111 -8.88 16.76 -6.62
N LYS A 112 -9.60 17.56 -5.82
CA LYS A 112 -10.81 17.13 -5.10
C LYS A 112 -11.94 16.69 -6.03
N GLU A 113 -12.15 17.40 -7.14
CA GLU A 113 -13.18 17.08 -8.12
C GLU A 113 -12.88 15.75 -8.83
N GLU A 114 -11.60 15.49 -9.13
CA GLU A 114 -11.17 14.20 -9.66
C GLU A 114 -11.39 13.06 -8.66
N ALA A 115 -11.04 13.28 -7.39
CA ALA A 115 -11.25 12.30 -6.33
C ALA A 115 -12.72 11.88 -6.22
N ILE A 116 -13.63 12.86 -6.19
CA ILE A 116 -15.07 12.60 -6.12
C ILE A 116 -15.54 11.79 -7.34
N ARG A 117 -15.09 12.13 -8.56
CA ARG A 117 -15.45 11.38 -9.77
C ARG A 117 -15.01 9.93 -9.72
N TRP A 118 -13.78 9.66 -9.27
CA TRP A 118 -13.28 8.30 -9.11
C TRP A 118 -14.04 7.54 -8.03
N GLN A 119 -14.36 8.19 -6.91
CA GLN A 119 -15.11 7.55 -5.83
C GLN A 119 -16.55 7.22 -6.21
N ILE A 120 -17.22 8.08 -6.99
CA ILE A 120 -18.54 7.76 -7.56
C ILE A 120 -18.45 6.49 -8.39
N LYS A 121 -17.44 6.40 -9.28
CA LYS A 121 -17.23 5.21 -10.09
C LYS A 121 -16.95 3.95 -9.26
N ALA A 122 -16.20 4.07 -8.15
CA ALA A 122 -15.96 2.97 -7.22
C ALA A 122 -17.27 2.44 -6.63
N VAL A 123 -18.15 3.32 -6.14
CA VAL A 123 -19.47 2.96 -5.61
C VAL A 123 -20.34 2.31 -6.68
N ASP A 124 -20.33 2.84 -7.90
CA ASP A 124 -21.11 2.31 -9.02
C ASP A 124 -20.67 0.90 -9.43
N LYS A 125 -19.36 0.63 -9.43
CA LYS A 125 -18.79 -0.68 -9.77
C LYS A 125 -18.94 -1.72 -8.67
N ALA A 126 -19.11 -1.30 -7.41
CA ALA A 126 -19.27 -2.23 -6.30
C ALA A 126 -20.66 -2.88 -6.28
N GLU A 127 -20.67 -4.19 -6.06
CA GLU A 127 -21.88 -4.95 -5.74
C GLU A 127 -22.46 -4.55 -4.37
N ALA A 128 -23.73 -4.84 -4.14
CA ALA A 128 -24.36 -4.56 -2.85
C ALA A 128 -23.66 -5.35 -1.72
N GLY A 129 -23.23 -4.66 -0.67
CA GLY A 129 -22.55 -5.30 0.45
C GLY A 129 -21.68 -4.33 1.25
N ALA A 130 -20.84 -4.89 2.13
CA ALA A 130 -19.97 -4.13 3.03
C ALA A 130 -19.01 -3.20 2.27
N MET A 131 -18.41 -3.67 1.16
CA MET A 131 -17.52 -2.85 0.34
C MET A 131 -18.24 -1.62 -0.20
N LYS A 132 -19.41 -1.78 -0.84
CA LYS A 132 -20.17 -0.62 -1.35
C LYS A 132 -20.56 0.36 -0.26
N ALA A 133 -20.89 -0.13 0.93
CA ALA A 133 -21.18 0.73 2.08
C ALA A 133 -19.95 1.53 2.53
N ALA A 134 -18.77 0.91 2.59
CA ALA A 134 -17.51 1.58 2.90
C ALA A 134 -17.16 2.64 1.84
N LEU A 135 -17.26 2.29 0.56
CA LEU A 135 -17.02 3.20 -0.56
C LEU A 135 -17.99 4.40 -0.55
N GLN A 136 -19.26 4.17 -0.20
CA GLN A 136 -20.26 5.22 -0.06
C GLN A 136 -19.94 6.15 1.11
N LYS A 137 -19.47 5.61 2.24
CA LYS A 137 -19.01 6.42 3.38
C LYS A 137 -17.84 7.32 2.98
N THR A 138 -16.90 6.80 2.20
CA THR A 138 -15.81 7.60 1.63
C THR A 138 -16.37 8.69 0.71
N LEU A 139 -17.26 8.35 -0.22
CA LEU A 139 -17.90 9.34 -1.11
C LEU A 139 -18.59 10.46 -0.33
N ASP A 140 -19.38 10.13 0.68
CA ASP A 140 -20.09 11.09 1.51
C ASP A 140 -19.13 12.03 2.25
N ALA A 141 -18.00 11.52 2.73
CA ALA A 141 -16.96 12.33 3.34
C ALA A 141 -16.29 13.27 2.33
N LEU A 142 -15.96 12.77 1.12
CA LEU A 142 -15.35 13.60 0.07
C LEU A 142 -16.28 14.74 -0.34
N LEU A 143 -17.59 14.46 -0.50
CA LEU A 143 -18.61 15.46 -0.80
C LEU A 143 -18.75 16.53 0.29
N LYS A 144 -18.45 16.18 1.55
CA LYS A 144 -18.41 17.12 2.68
C LYS A 144 -17.09 17.88 2.80
N GLY A 145 -16.14 17.66 1.90
CA GLY A 145 -14.86 18.36 1.92
C GLY A 145 -13.80 17.69 2.80
N THR A 146 -13.98 16.43 3.19
CA THR A 146 -13.10 15.69 4.11
C THR A 146 -12.61 14.37 3.51
N LEU A 147 -11.42 13.90 3.92
CA LEU A 147 -10.96 12.54 3.64
C LEU A 147 -11.09 11.72 4.93
N PRO A 148 -11.83 10.61 4.93
CA PRO A 148 -11.89 9.75 6.11
C PRO A 148 -10.54 9.07 6.36
N PRO A 149 -10.27 8.56 7.57
CA PRO A 149 -9.15 7.66 7.80
C PRO A 149 -9.25 6.43 6.87
N ALA A 150 -8.14 5.71 6.70
CA ALA A 150 -8.16 4.44 5.97
C ALA A 150 -8.94 3.39 6.79
N ASP A 151 -9.62 2.45 6.13
CA ASP A 151 -10.45 1.44 6.82
C ASP A 151 -9.64 0.63 7.84
N ASP A 152 -8.36 0.36 7.57
CA ASP A 152 -7.43 -0.36 8.46
C ASP A 152 -7.13 0.42 9.78
N GLU A 153 -7.28 1.74 9.79
CA GLU A 153 -7.12 2.56 10.99
C GLU A 153 -8.36 2.54 11.90
N GLU A 154 -9.55 2.31 11.33
CA GLU A 154 -10.80 2.22 12.10
C GLU A 154 -10.90 0.93 12.93
N GLU A 155 -10.27 -0.15 12.48
CA GLU A 155 -10.27 -1.46 13.17
C GLU A 155 -9.27 -1.50 14.34
N LEU A 156 -8.13 -0.81 14.22
CA LEU A 156 -7.12 -0.67 15.29
C LEU A 156 -7.57 0.27 16.44
N GLY A 157 -8.64 1.02 16.23
CA GLY A 157 -9.22 1.94 17.23
C GLY A 157 -10.39 1.37 18.04
N ARG A 158 -10.72 0.08 17.88
CA ARG A 158 -11.82 -0.60 18.59
C ARG A 158 -11.35 -1.66 19.58
#